data_AF-R4WL01-F1
#
_entry.id   AF-R4WL01-F1
#
_cell.length_a   1.000
_cell.length_b   1.000
_cell.length_c   1.000
_cell.angle_alpha   90.00
_cell.angle_beta   90.00
_cell.angle_gamma   90.00
#
_symmetry.space_group_name_H-M   'P 1'
#
loop_
_entity.id
_entity.type
_entity.pdbx_description
1 polymer ?
#
loop_
_entity_poly.entity_id
_entity_poly.type
_entity_poly.pdbx_seq_one_letter_code
_entity_poly.pdbx_strand_id
1 'polypeptide(L)'
;IMYGADRLTKPLLRMNDKGEFDKNGKFRPVSWKKAYEVMVQKFKEAYNELGPEGVAIFGSGQYTIMEGYAAAKLMKAGFRSNNIDPNARHCMASAVAAFIQTYGIDEPPGCYDDIEITDTIFVWGSNMAEMHPILWARVTDRKLSDPDRVKVVVLSTFRHRTMDLADVDIVFRPNTDLAIMNYIAREIVYNHPEAIDWDFVNKYCVFTTGHIDIGYGMRTPDHPSFTDKERQTVRKQVAKKVSALEAPALSIYGYKEGDVIKMKHAKQAGKHWIISFEDFKKALAPYTLDYVARIAKG
;
A
#
# COMPACT_ATOMS: atom_id res chain seq x y z
N ILE A 1 -9.77 23.74 1.04
CA ILE A 1 -10.37 25.05 0.66
C ILE A 1 -10.95 25.69 1.90
N MET A 2 -10.51 26.89 2.27
CA MET A 2 -11.06 27.54 3.47
C MET A 2 -12.41 28.25 3.21
N TYR A 3 -12.63 28.62 1.94
CA TYR A 3 -13.72 29.40 1.33
C TYR A 3 -15.12 28.79 1.23
N GLY A 4 -15.30 27.49 1.50
CA GLY A 4 -16.54 26.78 1.14
C GLY A 4 -17.78 27.39 1.80
N ALA A 5 -18.85 27.60 1.02
CA ALA A 5 -20.09 28.21 1.50
C ALA A 5 -20.78 27.40 2.61
N ASP A 6 -20.47 26.11 2.70
CA ASP A 6 -21.01 25.11 3.62
C ASP A 6 -20.05 24.75 4.77
N ARG A 7 -19.04 25.59 5.02
CA ARG A 7 -18.13 25.41 6.17
C ARG A 7 -18.93 25.27 7.47
N LEU A 8 -18.69 24.16 8.20
CA LEU A 8 -19.32 23.92 9.50
C LEU A 8 -18.92 25.02 10.50
N THR A 9 -19.91 25.67 11.11
CA THR A 9 -19.71 26.75 12.10
C THR A 9 -20.22 26.40 13.50
N LYS A 10 -20.99 25.32 13.65
CA LYS A 10 -21.57 24.85 14.91
C LYS A 10 -21.54 23.32 14.98
N PRO A 11 -21.43 22.71 16.18
CA PRO A 11 -21.71 21.29 16.35
C PRO A 11 -23.12 20.94 15.89
N LEU A 12 -23.25 19.81 15.19
CA LEU A 12 -24.53 19.29 14.70
C LEU A 12 -24.81 17.93 15.34
N LEU A 13 -25.99 17.77 15.94
CA LEU A 13 -26.42 16.52 16.57
C LEU A 13 -27.70 16.02 15.89
N ARG A 14 -27.82 14.71 15.65
CA ARG A 14 -29.09 14.12 15.20
C ARG A 14 -30.06 14.06 16.37
N MET A 15 -31.23 14.69 16.19
CA MET A 15 -32.20 14.86 17.27
C MET A 15 -33.62 14.50 16.83
N ASN A 16 -34.39 13.93 17.75
CA ASN A 16 -35.84 13.78 17.63
C ASN A 16 -36.56 15.12 17.89
N ASP A 17 -37.89 15.13 17.79
CA ASP A 17 -38.69 16.35 18.00
C ASP A 17 -38.73 16.85 19.44
N LYS A 18 -38.37 15.99 20.41
CA LYS A 18 -38.22 16.35 21.82
C LYS A 18 -36.86 16.98 22.14
N GLY A 19 -35.95 17.06 21.15
CA GLY A 19 -34.61 17.60 21.34
C GLY A 19 -33.64 16.64 22.03
N GLU A 20 -33.88 15.33 21.93
CA GLU A 20 -32.99 14.29 22.46
C GLU A 20 -32.19 13.66 21.32
N PHE A 21 -31.04 13.06 21.64
CA PHE A 21 -30.25 12.33 20.64
C PHE A 21 -31.07 11.16 20.07
N ASP A 22 -31.13 11.08 18.74
CA ASP A 22 -31.78 9.99 18.01
C ASP A 22 -30.95 9.67 16.76
N LYS A 23 -30.57 8.39 16.60
CA LYS A 23 -29.78 7.92 15.45
C LYS A 23 -30.50 8.15 14.11
N ASN A 24 -31.83 8.14 14.12
CA ASN A 24 -32.67 8.36 12.94
C ASN A 24 -33.13 9.83 12.80
N GLY A 25 -32.74 10.70 13.74
CA GLY A 25 -33.10 12.11 13.73
C GLY A 25 -32.39 12.94 12.65
N LYS A 26 -32.90 14.15 12.43
CA LYS A 26 -32.27 15.16 11.56
C LYS A 26 -31.22 15.95 12.33
N PHE A 27 -30.19 16.43 11.63
CA PHE A 27 -29.17 17.29 12.24
C PHE A 27 -29.78 18.62 12.69
N ARG A 28 -29.51 19.00 13.93
CA ARG A 28 -29.83 20.31 14.50
C ARG A 28 -28.58 20.88 15.18
N PRO A 29 -28.37 22.22 15.15
CA PRO A 29 -27.24 22.84 15.82
C PRO A 29 -27.38 22.74 17.34
N VAL A 30 -26.28 22.45 18.03
CA VAL A 30 -26.19 22.38 19.49
C VAL A 30 -24.97 23.14 20.02
N SER A 31 -24.94 23.43 21.32
CA SER A 31 -23.74 23.97 21.97
C SER A 31 -22.65 22.89 22.07
N TRP A 32 -21.39 23.32 22.18
CA TRP A 32 -20.26 22.42 22.45
C TRP A 32 -20.46 21.60 23.73
N LYS A 33 -21.01 22.23 24.79
CA LYS A 33 -21.34 21.53 26.04
C LYS A 33 -22.28 20.35 25.78
N LYS A 34 -23.37 20.56 25.05
CA LYS A 34 -24.33 19.50 24.73
C LYS A 34 -23.74 18.40 23.85
N ALA A 35 -22.89 18.77 22.89
CA ALA A 35 -22.17 17.79 22.05
C ALA A 35 -21.29 16.88 22.92
N TYR A 36 -20.49 17.46 23.81
CA TYR A 36 -19.63 16.68 24.71
C TYR A 36 -20.40 15.85 25.73
N GLU A 37 -21.52 16.33 26.29
CA GLU A 37 -22.38 15.54 27.17
C GLU A 37 -22.81 14.23 26.51
N VAL A 38 -23.29 14.30 25.26
CA VAL A 38 -23.72 13.12 24.51
C VAL A 38 -22.53 12.23 24.15
N MET A 39 -21.39 12.81 23.75
CA MET A 39 -20.18 12.03 23.45
C MET A 39 -19.68 11.25 24.68
N VAL A 40 -19.61 11.89 25.85
CA VAL A 40 -19.17 11.26 27.10
C VAL A 40 -20.14 10.16 27.52
N GLN A 41 -21.45 10.41 27.41
CA GLN A 41 -22.45 9.39 27.71
C GLN A 41 -22.26 8.16 26.80
N LYS A 42 -22.20 8.36 25.48
CA LYS A 42 -22.05 7.26 24.51
C LYS A 42 -20.70 6.53 24.65
N PHE A 43 -19.63 7.27 24.92
CA PHE A 43 -18.33 6.71 25.20
C PHE A 43 -18.38 5.79 26.44
N LYS A 44 -18.94 6.27 27.55
CA LYS A 44 -19.05 5.48 28.79
C LYS A 44 -19.94 4.24 28.61
N GLU A 45 -21.06 4.37 27.89
CA GLU A 45 -21.93 3.23 27.55
C GLU A 45 -21.13 2.15 26.82
N ALA A 46 -20.51 2.48 25.69
CA ALA A 46 -19.74 1.51 24.90
C ALA A 46 -18.51 0.96 25.64
N TYR A 47 -17.79 1.82 26.36
CA TYR A 47 -16.58 1.43 27.08
C TYR A 47 -16.89 0.54 28.29
N ASN A 48 -18.00 0.78 29.01
CA ASN A 48 -18.39 -0.08 30.13
C ASN A 48 -18.86 -1.47 29.65
N GLU A 49 -19.49 -1.55 28.47
CA GLU A 49 -19.98 -2.81 27.90
C GLU A 49 -18.86 -3.63 27.24
N LEU A 50 -18.03 -2.99 26.41
CA LEU A 50 -17.07 -3.66 25.52
C LEU A 50 -15.60 -3.42 25.93
N GLY A 51 -15.36 -2.66 26.99
CA GLY A 51 -14.01 -2.28 27.41
C GLY A 51 -13.28 -1.40 26.38
N PRO A 52 -11.94 -1.42 26.37
CA PRO A 52 -11.13 -0.65 25.43
C PRO A 52 -11.40 -0.96 23.94
N GLU A 53 -11.93 -2.13 23.62
CA GLU A 53 -12.23 -2.52 22.23
C GLU A 53 -13.51 -1.86 21.69
N GLY A 54 -14.38 -1.33 22.55
CA GLY A 54 -15.63 -0.67 22.18
C GLY A 54 -15.48 0.75 21.65
N VAL A 55 -14.29 1.34 21.71
CA VAL A 55 -14.04 2.74 21.35
C VAL A 55 -12.94 2.82 20.30
N ALA A 56 -13.02 3.80 19.41
CA ALA A 56 -12.07 3.95 18.31
C ALA A 56 -11.89 5.41 17.87
N ILE A 57 -10.74 5.70 17.27
CA ILE A 57 -10.49 6.93 16.49
C ILE A 57 -10.03 6.53 15.10
N PHE A 58 -10.69 7.07 14.07
CA PHE A 58 -10.15 7.06 12.71
C PHE A 58 -9.43 8.39 12.48
N GLY A 59 -8.09 8.36 12.47
CA GLY A 59 -7.24 9.53 12.39
C GLY A 59 -7.00 10.01 10.97
N SER A 60 -6.11 11.00 10.82
CA SER A 60 -5.70 11.52 9.52
C SER A 60 -4.20 11.81 9.47
N GLY A 61 -3.55 11.51 8.34
CA GLY A 61 -2.21 12.00 8.02
C GLY A 61 -2.15 13.51 7.75
N GLN A 62 -3.30 14.19 7.71
CA GLN A 62 -3.41 15.65 7.57
C GLN A 62 -3.49 16.37 8.93
N TYR A 63 -3.41 15.62 10.04
CA TYR A 63 -3.23 16.22 11.35
C TYR A 63 -1.89 16.95 11.42
N THR A 64 -1.87 17.98 12.26
CA THR A 64 -0.59 18.43 12.81
C THR A 64 0.05 17.30 13.61
N ILE A 65 1.38 17.32 13.75
CA ILE A 65 2.11 16.33 14.56
C ILE A 65 1.53 16.28 15.99
N MET A 66 1.23 17.44 16.57
CA MET A 66 0.71 17.55 17.93
C MET A 66 -0.68 16.95 18.09
N GLU A 67 -1.58 17.13 17.12
CA GLU A 67 -2.92 16.52 17.14
C GLU A 67 -2.83 14.98 17.07
N GLY A 68 -1.98 14.45 16.19
CA GLY A 68 -1.73 13.01 16.08
C GLY A 68 -1.17 12.44 17.38
N TYR A 69 -0.18 13.11 17.98
CA TYR A 69 0.41 12.71 19.25
C TYR A 69 -0.59 12.74 20.41
N ALA A 70 -1.41 13.79 20.49
CA ALA A 70 -2.47 13.90 21.51
C ALA A 70 -3.52 12.79 21.37
N ALA A 71 -3.97 12.50 20.14
CA ALA A 71 -4.91 11.41 19.86
C ALA A 71 -4.31 10.04 20.23
N ALA A 72 -3.04 9.81 19.92
CA ALA A 72 -2.33 8.58 20.28
C ALA A 72 -2.24 8.41 21.80
N LYS A 73 -1.88 9.46 22.56
CA LYS A 73 -1.85 9.41 24.04
C LYS A 73 -3.24 9.16 24.61
N LEU A 74 -4.26 9.86 24.11
CA LEU A 74 -5.64 9.69 24.54
C LEU A 74 -6.10 8.24 24.38
N MET A 75 -5.89 7.65 23.20
CA MET A 75 -6.33 6.28 22.92
C MET A 75 -5.48 5.24 23.63
N LYS A 76 -4.16 5.28 23.48
CA LYS A 76 -3.27 4.19 23.92
C LYS A 76 -2.99 4.24 25.42
N ALA A 77 -2.80 5.43 25.98
CA ALA A 77 -2.48 5.59 27.41
C ALA A 77 -3.72 5.91 28.25
N GLY A 78 -4.62 6.76 27.74
CA GLY A 78 -5.85 7.13 28.45
C GLY A 78 -6.89 6.02 28.43
N PHE A 79 -7.41 5.71 27.24
CA PHE A 79 -8.46 4.71 27.06
C PHE A 79 -7.94 3.28 26.93
N ARG A 80 -6.61 3.10 26.95
CA ARG A 80 -5.95 1.78 26.86
C ARG A 80 -6.40 0.96 25.66
N SER A 81 -6.73 1.63 24.56
CA SER A 81 -7.22 1.06 23.32
C SER A 81 -6.21 1.27 22.18
N ASN A 82 -6.02 0.25 21.36
CA ASN A 82 -5.23 0.33 20.12
C ASN A 82 -6.09 0.57 18.88
N ASN A 83 -7.40 0.80 19.03
CA ASN A 83 -8.32 1.09 17.92
C ASN A 83 -8.15 2.54 17.44
N ILE A 84 -6.94 2.90 17.06
CA ILE A 84 -6.58 4.16 16.42
C ILE A 84 -5.81 3.83 15.14
N ASP A 85 -6.38 4.22 13.99
CA ASP A 85 -5.74 4.01 12.69
C ASP A 85 -6.08 5.20 11.78
N PRO A 86 -5.12 5.74 11.00
CA PRO A 86 -5.36 6.89 10.16
C PRO A 86 -5.80 6.50 8.74
N ASN A 87 -6.30 7.46 7.98
CA ASN A 87 -6.46 7.33 6.52
C ASN A 87 -5.16 6.90 5.79
N ALA A 88 -3.98 7.17 6.35
CA ALA A 88 -2.69 6.71 5.82
C ALA A 88 -2.56 5.18 5.75
N ARG A 89 -3.42 4.42 6.45
CA ARG A 89 -3.61 2.97 6.24
C ARG A 89 -3.90 2.62 4.78
N HIS A 90 -4.69 3.46 4.10
CA HIS A 90 -5.07 3.29 2.70
C HIS A 90 -4.02 3.84 1.72
N CYS A 91 -2.90 4.36 2.23
CA CYS A 91 -1.89 5.03 1.42
C CYS A 91 -0.51 4.41 1.64
N MET A 92 0.12 4.67 2.79
CA MET A 92 1.54 4.39 2.99
C MET A 92 1.83 3.07 3.72
N ALA A 93 0.82 2.35 4.22
CA ALA A 93 1.04 1.15 5.01
C ALA A 93 1.90 0.07 4.33
N SER A 94 1.75 -0.13 3.02
CA SER A 94 2.58 -1.08 2.25
C SER A 94 4.03 -0.60 2.14
N ALA A 95 4.25 0.70 1.96
CA ALA A 95 5.60 1.28 1.92
C ALA A 95 6.28 1.15 3.28
N VAL A 96 5.61 1.49 4.38
CA VAL A 96 6.13 1.32 5.75
C VAL A 96 6.52 -0.13 6.01
N ALA A 97 5.66 -1.09 5.64
CA ALA A 97 5.96 -2.51 5.81
C ALA A 97 7.23 -2.92 5.03
N ALA A 98 7.39 -2.45 3.79
CA ALA A 98 8.58 -2.72 2.98
C ALA A 98 9.83 -2.05 3.58
N PHE A 99 9.77 -0.79 4.00
CA PHE A 99 10.90 -0.09 4.63
C PHE A 99 11.37 -0.79 5.91
N ILE A 100 10.45 -1.16 6.79
CA ILE A 100 10.78 -1.91 8.01
C ILE A 100 11.36 -3.29 7.69
N GLN A 101 10.86 -4.00 6.68
CA GLN A 101 11.38 -5.32 6.30
C GLN A 101 12.75 -5.25 5.63
N THR A 102 13.01 -4.23 4.81
CA THR A 102 14.26 -4.12 4.04
C THR A 102 15.37 -3.39 4.81
N TYR A 103 15.03 -2.34 5.57
CA TYR A 103 15.99 -1.44 6.20
C TYR A 103 15.87 -1.38 7.72
N GLY A 104 14.80 -1.91 8.32
CA GLY A 104 14.56 -1.86 9.76
C GLY A 104 14.14 -0.48 10.30
N ILE A 105 14.00 0.51 9.41
CA ILE A 105 13.58 1.87 9.71
C ILE A 105 12.64 2.36 8.60
N ASP A 106 11.70 3.24 8.95
CA ASP A 106 10.74 3.83 8.03
C ASP A 106 11.30 5.07 7.31
N GLU A 107 10.61 5.48 6.25
CA GLU A 107 10.89 6.63 5.37
C GLU A 107 12.07 6.47 4.39
N PRO A 108 12.07 7.22 3.26
CA PRO A 108 13.15 7.16 2.27
C PRO A 108 14.51 7.62 2.81
N PRO A 109 15.63 6.99 2.38
CA PRO A 109 16.98 7.43 2.75
C PRO A 109 17.50 8.59 1.90
N GLY A 110 16.84 8.90 0.77
CA GLY A 110 17.17 10.01 -0.13
C GLY A 110 16.35 11.27 0.15
N CYS A 111 16.48 12.26 -0.74
CA CYS A 111 15.71 13.51 -0.65
C CYS A 111 15.43 14.07 -2.05
N TYR A 112 14.76 15.22 -2.14
CA TYR A 112 14.38 15.74 -3.44
C TYR A 112 15.56 16.21 -4.30
N ASP A 113 16.71 16.50 -3.70
CA ASP A 113 17.93 16.93 -4.40
C ASP A 113 18.48 15.82 -5.33
N ASP A 114 18.07 14.58 -5.11
CA ASP A 114 18.37 13.45 -5.99
C ASP A 114 17.82 13.65 -7.41
N ILE A 115 16.76 14.47 -7.56
CA ILE A 115 16.15 14.77 -8.86
C ILE A 115 17.14 15.52 -9.76
N GLU A 116 17.92 16.46 -9.22
CA GLU A 116 18.82 17.29 -10.03
C GLU A 116 20.12 16.58 -10.41
N ILE A 117 20.50 15.52 -9.69
CA ILE A 117 21.77 14.81 -9.89
C ILE A 117 21.61 13.44 -10.57
N THR A 118 20.39 12.96 -10.78
CA THR A 118 20.15 11.67 -11.45
C THR A 118 20.31 11.75 -12.97
N ASP A 119 20.65 10.62 -13.58
CA ASP A 119 20.70 10.42 -15.04
C ASP A 119 19.52 9.60 -15.55
N THR A 120 18.82 8.87 -14.68
CA THR A 120 17.65 8.07 -15.06
C THR A 120 16.56 8.19 -14.01
N ILE A 121 15.33 8.44 -14.46
CA ILE A 121 14.12 8.48 -13.63
C ILE A 121 13.22 7.32 -14.03
N PHE A 122 12.93 6.43 -13.07
CA PHE A 122 11.92 5.38 -13.22
C PHE A 122 10.65 5.76 -12.47
N VAL A 123 9.56 5.91 -13.20
CA VAL A 123 8.23 6.21 -12.66
C VAL A 123 7.39 4.95 -12.67
N TRP A 124 7.33 4.25 -11.53
CA TRP A 124 6.56 3.02 -11.36
C TRP A 124 5.11 3.32 -10.94
N GLY A 125 4.22 3.51 -11.92
CA GLY A 125 2.77 3.71 -11.71
C GLY A 125 2.37 5.09 -11.16
N SER A 126 3.34 5.94 -10.82
CA SER A 126 3.09 7.25 -10.23
C SER A 126 2.69 8.27 -11.31
N ASN A 127 1.47 8.82 -11.21
CA ASN A 127 1.07 9.96 -12.05
C ASN A 127 1.55 11.29 -11.44
N MET A 128 2.87 11.50 -11.45
CA MET A 128 3.51 12.64 -10.81
C MET A 128 3.02 13.99 -11.34
N ALA A 129 2.71 14.08 -12.64
CA ALA A 129 2.21 15.30 -13.27
C ALA A 129 0.94 15.87 -12.61
N GLU A 130 0.10 15.00 -12.04
CA GLU A 130 -1.18 15.39 -11.42
C GLU A 130 -1.17 15.25 -9.90
N MET A 131 -0.40 14.29 -9.34
CA MET A 131 -0.40 13.99 -7.90
C MET A 131 0.79 14.58 -7.15
N HIS A 132 1.90 14.88 -7.84
CA HIS A 132 3.10 15.51 -7.27
C HIS A 132 3.68 16.58 -8.22
N PRO A 133 2.88 17.58 -8.63
CA PRO A 133 3.20 18.44 -9.77
C PRO A 133 4.51 19.23 -9.62
N ILE A 134 4.87 19.63 -8.40
CA ILE A 134 6.12 20.37 -8.16
C ILE A 134 7.35 19.46 -8.27
N LEU A 135 7.26 18.19 -7.85
CA LEU A 135 8.33 17.22 -8.08
C LEU A 135 8.44 16.89 -9.57
N TRP A 136 7.30 16.77 -10.26
CA TRP A 136 7.30 16.55 -11.70
C TRP A 136 7.88 17.73 -12.48
N ALA A 137 7.65 18.97 -12.03
CA ALA A 137 8.29 20.15 -12.60
C ALA A 137 9.83 20.08 -12.49
N ARG A 138 10.36 19.62 -11.35
CA ARG A 138 11.81 19.39 -11.17
C ARG A 138 12.34 18.29 -12.08
N VAL A 139 11.62 17.18 -12.20
CA VAL A 139 11.98 16.10 -13.16
C VAL A 139 11.98 16.61 -14.60
N THR A 140 10.99 17.44 -14.94
CA THR A 140 10.87 18.08 -16.26
C THR A 140 12.06 18.99 -16.53
N ASP A 141 12.44 19.82 -15.57
CA ASP A 141 13.61 20.70 -15.68
C ASP A 141 14.91 19.90 -15.85
N ARG A 142 15.12 18.85 -15.03
CA ARG A 142 16.27 17.95 -15.16
C ARG A 142 16.32 17.27 -16.53
N LYS A 143 15.20 16.74 -17.02
CA LYS A 143 15.13 16.08 -18.33
C LYS A 143 15.37 17.06 -19.49
N LEU A 144 14.78 18.25 -19.45
CA LEU A 144 14.89 19.21 -20.56
C LEU A 144 16.22 19.95 -20.58
N SER A 145 16.93 20.06 -19.46
CA SER A 145 18.26 20.67 -19.39
C SER A 145 19.38 19.77 -19.97
N ASP A 146 19.19 18.45 -19.97
CA ASP A 146 20.13 17.50 -20.59
C ASP A 146 19.37 16.28 -21.17
N PRO A 147 18.63 16.47 -22.29
CA PRO A 147 17.72 15.45 -22.83
C PRO A 147 18.43 14.23 -23.42
N ASP A 148 19.70 14.39 -23.83
CA ASP A 148 20.51 13.32 -24.38
C ASP A 148 20.97 12.37 -23.29
N ARG A 149 21.42 12.91 -22.14
CA ARG A 149 21.88 12.12 -20.98
C ARG A 149 20.72 11.61 -20.12
N VAL A 150 19.79 12.49 -19.75
CA VAL A 150 18.76 12.16 -18.76
C VAL A 150 17.65 11.34 -19.41
N LYS A 151 17.31 10.18 -18.85
CA LYS A 151 16.21 9.32 -19.34
C LYS A 151 15.05 9.24 -18.38
N VAL A 152 13.84 9.30 -18.90
CA VAL A 152 12.58 9.16 -18.15
C VAL A 152 11.84 7.94 -18.65
N VAL A 153 11.69 6.94 -17.78
CA VAL A 153 10.95 5.71 -18.05
C VAL A 153 9.68 5.71 -17.21
N VAL A 154 8.51 5.58 -17.84
CA VAL A 154 7.21 5.63 -17.17
C VAL A 154 6.44 4.34 -17.40
N LEU A 155 6.12 3.64 -16.32
CA LEU A 155 5.26 2.46 -16.33
C LEU A 155 3.90 2.82 -15.73
N SER A 156 2.81 2.44 -16.39
CA SER A 156 1.46 2.63 -15.83
C SER A 156 0.48 1.58 -16.33
N THR A 157 -0.68 1.50 -15.69
CA THR A 157 -1.79 0.63 -16.16
C THR A 157 -2.72 1.32 -17.14
N PHE A 158 -2.54 2.64 -17.34
CA PHE A 158 -3.26 3.46 -18.31
C PHE A 158 -2.42 4.68 -18.69
N ARG A 159 -2.67 5.28 -19.86
CA ARG A 159 -1.96 6.49 -20.29
C ARG A 159 -2.42 7.72 -19.50
N HIS A 160 -1.48 8.55 -19.07
CA HIS A 160 -1.73 9.80 -18.33
C HIS A 160 -0.61 10.82 -18.56
N ARG A 161 -0.79 12.08 -18.12
CA ARG A 161 0.10 13.23 -18.43
C ARG A 161 1.57 13.05 -18.10
N THR A 162 1.90 12.22 -17.12
CA THR A 162 3.30 11.91 -16.79
C THR A 162 4.03 11.21 -17.96
N MET A 163 3.32 10.49 -18.83
CA MET A 163 3.90 9.81 -19.99
C MET A 163 4.27 10.77 -21.13
N ASP A 164 3.79 12.01 -21.12
CA ASP A 164 4.05 12.96 -22.21
C ASP A 164 5.51 13.46 -22.24
N LEU A 165 6.28 13.25 -21.16
CA LEU A 165 7.72 13.53 -21.07
C LEU A 165 8.59 12.26 -21.23
N ALA A 166 7.98 11.07 -21.23
CA ALA A 166 8.73 9.82 -21.16
C ALA A 166 9.55 9.56 -22.42
N ASP A 167 10.81 9.13 -22.26
CA ASP A 167 11.59 8.52 -23.34
C ASP A 167 11.08 7.10 -23.65
N VAL A 168 10.64 6.40 -22.60
CA VAL A 168 10.05 5.06 -22.68
C VAL A 168 8.77 5.05 -21.85
N ASP A 169 7.62 4.82 -22.50
CA ASP A 169 6.37 4.56 -21.82
C ASP A 169 5.93 3.09 -21.98
N ILE A 170 5.45 2.49 -20.88
CA ILE A 170 5.01 1.10 -20.84
C ILE A 170 3.64 1.06 -20.18
N VAL A 171 2.62 0.67 -20.96
CA VAL A 171 1.33 0.29 -20.41
C VAL A 171 1.35 -1.20 -20.08
N PHE A 172 1.07 -1.54 -18.82
CA PHE A 172 1.15 -2.90 -18.33
C PHE A 172 -0.13 -3.35 -17.61
N ARG A 173 -0.34 -4.66 -17.56
CA ARG A 173 -1.51 -5.27 -16.91
C ARG A 173 -1.42 -5.15 -15.37
N PRO A 174 -2.50 -4.79 -14.65
CA PRO A 174 -2.47 -4.68 -13.20
C PRO A 174 -1.89 -5.92 -12.48
N ASN A 175 -1.06 -5.69 -11.44
CA ASN A 175 -0.34 -6.70 -10.65
C ASN A 175 0.78 -7.48 -11.38
N THR A 176 1.15 -7.08 -12.59
CA THR A 176 2.29 -7.71 -13.31
C THR A 176 3.60 -6.94 -13.18
N ASP A 177 3.57 -5.79 -12.51
CA ASP A 177 4.73 -5.05 -12.00
C ASP A 177 5.68 -5.95 -11.20
N LEU A 178 5.15 -6.85 -10.35
CA LEU A 178 5.93 -7.85 -9.63
C LEU A 178 6.78 -8.74 -10.56
N ALA A 179 6.22 -9.13 -11.71
CA ALA A 179 6.94 -9.94 -12.70
C ALA A 179 8.00 -9.10 -13.43
N ILE A 180 7.70 -7.83 -13.74
CA ILE A 180 8.67 -6.92 -14.37
C ILE A 180 9.86 -6.66 -13.43
N MET A 181 9.62 -6.42 -12.13
CA MET A 181 10.71 -6.24 -11.16
C MET A 181 11.59 -7.50 -11.04
N ASN A 182 10.98 -8.68 -10.97
CA ASN A 182 11.75 -9.94 -10.96
C ASN A 182 12.48 -10.20 -12.28
N TYR A 183 11.93 -9.78 -13.42
CA TYR A 183 12.63 -9.83 -14.71
C TYR A 183 13.87 -8.94 -14.71
N ILE A 184 13.78 -7.70 -14.23
CA ILE A 184 14.93 -6.80 -14.13
C ILE A 184 16.02 -7.41 -13.23
N ALA A 185 15.63 -7.96 -12.07
CA ALA A 185 16.57 -8.65 -11.19
C ALA A 185 17.20 -9.88 -11.86
N ARG A 186 16.41 -10.65 -12.63
CA ARG A 186 16.91 -11.78 -13.42
C ARG A 186 17.93 -11.32 -14.46
N GLU A 187 17.64 -10.25 -15.21
CA GLU A 187 18.57 -9.73 -16.22
C GLU A 187 19.90 -9.32 -15.59
N ILE A 188 19.88 -8.62 -14.45
CA ILE A 188 21.10 -8.28 -13.70
C ILE A 188 21.84 -9.56 -13.26
N VAL A 189 21.14 -10.54 -12.68
CA VAL A 189 21.80 -11.73 -12.08
C VAL A 189 22.31 -12.73 -13.12
N TYR A 190 21.61 -12.89 -14.24
CA TYR A 190 21.93 -13.91 -15.25
C TYR A 190 22.69 -13.36 -16.45
N ASN A 191 22.33 -12.17 -16.93
CA ASN A 191 22.81 -11.65 -18.21
C ASN A 191 23.78 -10.48 -18.03
N HIS A 192 23.66 -9.73 -16.94
CA HIS A 192 24.50 -8.59 -16.61
C HIS A 192 25.13 -8.68 -15.20
N PRO A 193 25.76 -9.81 -14.82
CA PRO A 193 26.33 -9.96 -13.49
C PRO A 193 27.44 -8.94 -13.18
N GLU A 194 28.04 -8.33 -14.21
CA GLU A 194 28.98 -7.21 -14.10
C GLU A 194 28.36 -5.93 -13.53
N ALA A 195 27.03 -5.79 -13.60
CA ALA A 195 26.31 -4.66 -13.01
C ALA A 195 26.10 -4.81 -11.49
N ILE A 196 26.46 -5.95 -10.90
CA ILE A 196 26.33 -6.19 -9.46
C ILE A 196 27.56 -5.63 -8.75
N ASP A 197 27.36 -4.67 -7.86
CA ASP A 197 28.36 -4.25 -6.88
C ASP A 197 28.48 -5.29 -5.77
N TRP A 198 29.37 -6.27 -5.98
CA TRP A 198 29.59 -7.36 -5.04
C TRP A 198 30.21 -6.90 -3.72
N ASP A 199 30.98 -5.81 -3.70
CA ASP A 199 31.54 -5.28 -2.47
C ASP A 199 30.42 -4.73 -1.57
N PHE A 200 29.48 -4.00 -2.16
CA PHE A 200 28.28 -3.54 -1.46
C PHE A 200 27.41 -4.71 -0.98
N VAL A 201 27.08 -5.65 -1.87
CA VAL A 201 26.21 -6.79 -1.55
C VAL A 201 26.80 -7.64 -0.41
N ASN A 202 28.09 -7.98 -0.49
CA ASN A 202 28.74 -8.82 0.51
C ASN A 202 28.86 -8.14 1.88
N LYS A 203 28.94 -6.81 1.93
CA LYS A 203 29.15 -6.05 3.17
C LYS A 203 27.85 -5.57 3.82
N TYR A 204 26.82 -5.27 3.03
CA TYR A 204 25.65 -4.53 3.49
C TYR A 204 24.30 -5.21 3.18
N CYS A 205 24.30 -6.35 2.49
CA CYS A 205 23.06 -7.03 2.13
C CYS A 205 22.98 -8.45 2.68
N VAL A 206 21.74 -8.89 2.88
CA VAL A 206 21.38 -10.30 3.03
C VAL A 206 20.24 -10.61 2.07
N PHE A 207 20.14 -11.86 1.62
CA PHE A 207 19.02 -12.30 0.81
C PHE A 207 17.97 -12.97 1.69
N THR A 208 16.69 -12.66 1.45
CA THR A 208 15.59 -13.23 2.21
C THR A 208 14.46 -13.69 1.29
N THR A 209 13.65 -14.62 1.76
CA THR A 209 12.40 -15.02 1.11
C THR A 209 11.27 -15.12 2.13
N GLY A 210 10.03 -15.26 1.65
CA GLY A 210 8.83 -15.31 2.47
C GLY A 210 7.79 -16.28 1.95
N HIS A 211 6.66 -16.36 2.65
CA HIS A 211 5.54 -17.22 2.24
C HIS A 211 4.82 -16.66 1.00
N ILE A 212 4.40 -17.55 0.10
CA ILE A 212 3.68 -17.22 -1.14
C ILE A 212 2.15 -17.36 -1.02
N ASP A 213 1.67 -17.99 0.04
CA ASP A 213 0.27 -18.39 0.26
C ASP A 213 -0.34 -17.64 1.47
N ILE A 214 -0.27 -16.31 1.39
CA ILE A 214 -0.58 -15.38 2.48
C ILE A 214 -2.03 -14.85 2.48
N GLY A 215 -2.85 -15.24 1.51
CA GLY A 215 -4.21 -14.74 1.36
C GLY A 215 -4.27 -13.28 0.89
N TYR A 216 -5.41 -12.62 1.12
CA TYR A 216 -5.75 -11.32 0.53
C TYR A 216 -6.37 -10.34 1.54
N GLY A 217 -6.22 -10.60 2.84
CA GLY A 217 -6.76 -9.74 3.91
C GLY A 217 -8.28 -9.66 3.99
N MET A 218 -9.01 -10.63 3.44
CA MET A 218 -10.48 -10.65 3.45
C MET A 218 -11.04 -11.39 4.66
N ARG A 219 -12.36 -11.24 4.89
CA ARG A 219 -13.12 -12.01 5.89
C ARG A 219 -13.18 -13.51 5.54
N THR A 220 -13.73 -14.33 6.43
CA THR A 220 -13.97 -15.75 6.12
C THR A 220 -15.11 -15.91 5.10
N PRO A 221 -15.00 -16.85 4.15
CA PRO A 221 -15.93 -16.98 3.01
C PRO A 221 -17.31 -17.55 3.35
N ASP A 222 -17.53 -17.96 4.59
CA ASP A 222 -18.73 -18.64 5.10
C ASP A 222 -19.77 -17.70 5.72
N HIS A 223 -19.58 -16.38 5.61
CA HIS A 223 -20.53 -15.42 6.16
C HIS A 223 -21.91 -15.53 5.47
N PRO A 224 -23.02 -15.69 6.24
CA PRO A 224 -24.34 -15.99 5.66
C PRO A 224 -24.88 -14.86 4.78
N SER A 225 -24.50 -13.61 5.05
CA SER A 225 -24.94 -12.44 4.27
C SER A 225 -24.23 -12.25 2.94
N PHE A 226 -23.21 -13.05 2.60
CA PHE A 226 -22.52 -12.88 1.32
C PHE A 226 -23.35 -13.41 0.17
N THR A 227 -23.43 -12.62 -0.90
CA THR A 227 -23.90 -13.04 -2.23
C THR A 227 -22.95 -14.07 -2.84
N ASP A 228 -23.39 -14.77 -3.88
CA ASP A 228 -22.53 -15.74 -4.57
C ASP A 228 -21.30 -15.09 -5.23
N LYS A 229 -21.44 -13.86 -5.73
CA LYS A 229 -20.32 -13.09 -6.29
C LYS A 229 -19.30 -12.69 -5.22
N GLU A 230 -19.76 -12.28 -4.05
CA GLU A 230 -18.87 -11.99 -2.91
C GLU A 230 -18.17 -13.25 -2.44
N ARG A 231 -18.90 -14.37 -2.32
CA ARG A 231 -18.30 -15.67 -1.98
C ARG A 231 -17.23 -16.09 -2.99
N GLN A 232 -17.44 -15.86 -4.28
CA GLN A 232 -16.43 -16.16 -5.30
C GLN A 232 -15.11 -15.42 -5.05
N THR A 233 -15.19 -14.16 -4.60
CA THR A 233 -14.01 -13.34 -4.31
C THR A 233 -13.38 -13.74 -2.98
N VAL A 234 -14.17 -13.82 -1.92
CA VAL A 234 -13.68 -14.09 -0.55
C VAL A 234 -13.13 -15.50 -0.40
N ARG A 235 -13.58 -16.49 -1.19
CA ARG A 235 -12.98 -17.84 -1.21
C ARG A 235 -11.47 -17.83 -1.51
N LYS A 236 -10.98 -16.83 -2.26
CA LYS A 236 -9.55 -16.66 -2.54
C LYS A 236 -8.72 -16.41 -1.28
N GLN A 237 -9.34 -15.90 -0.21
CA GLN A 237 -8.69 -15.77 1.11
C GLN A 237 -8.22 -17.12 1.66
N VAL A 238 -8.89 -18.22 1.30
CA VAL A 238 -8.61 -19.56 1.82
C VAL A 238 -7.86 -20.41 0.81
N ALA A 239 -8.26 -20.35 -0.47
CA ALA A 239 -7.58 -21.08 -1.52
C ALA A 239 -7.87 -20.47 -2.90
N LYS A 240 -6.94 -20.66 -3.84
CA LYS A 240 -7.14 -20.31 -5.25
C LYS A 240 -6.62 -21.40 -6.17
N LYS A 241 -7.16 -21.45 -7.38
CA LYS A 241 -6.57 -22.22 -8.48
C LYS A 241 -5.44 -21.40 -9.10
N VAL A 242 -4.31 -22.06 -9.35
CA VAL A 242 -3.16 -21.51 -10.06
C VAL A 242 -3.57 -21.27 -11.51
N SER A 243 -3.47 -20.03 -11.97
CA SER A 243 -3.77 -19.69 -13.37
C SER A 243 -2.56 -19.89 -14.29
N ALA A 244 -2.80 -20.02 -15.61
CA ALA A 244 -1.75 -20.04 -16.63
C ALA A 244 -0.77 -18.84 -16.54
N LEU A 245 -1.25 -17.69 -16.03
CA LEU A 245 -0.46 -16.47 -15.93
C LEU A 245 0.59 -16.52 -14.80
N GLU A 246 0.32 -17.27 -13.74
CA GLU A 246 1.21 -17.35 -12.57
C GLU A 246 1.91 -18.70 -12.42
N ALA A 247 1.45 -19.73 -13.13
CA ALA A 247 2.03 -21.07 -13.06
C ALA A 247 3.55 -21.09 -13.32
N PRO A 248 4.11 -20.34 -14.31
CA PRO A 248 5.56 -20.31 -14.50
C PRO A 248 6.29 -19.76 -13.27
N ALA A 249 5.86 -18.62 -12.71
CA ALA A 249 6.45 -18.05 -11.50
C ALA A 249 6.36 -18.98 -10.28
N LEU A 250 5.28 -19.76 -10.16
CA LEU A 250 5.05 -20.66 -9.05
C LEU A 250 5.70 -22.05 -9.21
N SER A 251 6.27 -22.34 -10.38
CA SER A 251 6.85 -23.65 -10.71
C SER A 251 8.02 -24.05 -9.80
N ILE A 252 8.81 -23.07 -9.32
CA ILE A 252 9.91 -23.29 -8.37
C ILE A 252 9.42 -23.80 -7.00
N TYR A 253 8.14 -23.61 -6.70
CA TYR A 253 7.47 -24.10 -5.50
C TYR A 253 6.68 -25.40 -5.75
N GLY A 254 6.81 -25.99 -6.96
CA GLY A 254 6.17 -27.25 -7.33
C GLY A 254 4.73 -27.13 -7.81
N TYR A 255 4.22 -25.92 -8.06
CA TYR A 255 2.85 -25.70 -8.55
C TYR A 255 2.78 -25.63 -10.07
N LYS A 256 1.66 -26.13 -10.62
CA LYS A 256 1.32 -26.10 -12.04
C LYS A 256 -0.05 -25.44 -12.25
N GLU A 257 -0.34 -25.07 -13.48
CA GLU A 257 -1.67 -24.56 -13.83
C GLU A 257 -2.77 -25.56 -13.42
N GLY A 258 -3.84 -25.05 -12.82
CA GLY A 258 -4.96 -25.86 -12.34
C GLY A 258 -4.79 -26.40 -10.91
N ASP A 259 -3.57 -26.42 -10.37
CA ASP A 259 -3.33 -26.80 -8.97
C ASP A 259 -4.05 -25.83 -8.02
N VAL A 260 -4.32 -26.29 -6.79
CA VAL A 260 -4.95 -25.49 -5.75
C VAL A 260 -3.92 -25.11 -4.69
N ILE A 261 -3.65 -23.81 -4.56
CA ILE A 261 -2.87 -23.26 -3.44
C ILE A 261 -3.84 -22.94 -2.30
N LYS A 262 -3.61 -23.55 -1.14
CA LYS A 262 -4.28 -23.19 0.12
C LYS A 262 -3.48 -22.10 0.82
N MET A 263 -4.13 -21.04 1.27
CA MET A 263 -3.52 -19.89 1.94
C MET A 263 -3.27 -20.19 3.41
N LYS A 264 -2.23 -20.98 3.71
CA LYS A 264 -1.98 -21.48 5.07
C LYS A 264 -1.24 -20.45 5.93
N HIS A 265 -0.60 -19.47 5.31
CA HIS A 265 0.30 -18.53 5.98
C HIS A 265 -0.29 -17.12 6.12
N ALA A 266 -1.61 -16.95 6.07
CA ALA A 266 -2.24 -15.63 6.22
C ALA A 266 -1.91 -14.91 7.54
N LYS A 267 -1.74 -15.67 8.64
CA LYS A 267 -1.30 -15.12 9.94
C LYS A 267 0.22 -14.89 10.03
N GLN A 268 0.95 -15.22 8.98
CA GLN A 268 2.42 -15.18 8.89
C GLN A 268 2.87 -14.39 7.67
N ALA A 269 2.01 -13.53 7.11
CA ALA A 269 2.25 -12.82 5.84
C ALA A 269 3.52 -11.96 5.85
N GLY A 270 3.94 -11.45 7.01
CA GLY A 270 5.17 -10.67 7.15
C GLY A 270 6.42 -11.48 7.52
N LYS A 271 6.30 -12.80 7.74
CA LYS A 271 7.45 -13.64 8.09
C LYS A 271 8.32 -13.89 6.87
N HIS A 272 9.62 -13.74 7.08
CA HIS A 272 10.67 -13.99 6.09
C HIS A 272 11.88 -14.62 6.79
N TRP A 273 12.76 -15.24 6.01
CA TRP A 273 13.98 -15.88 6.49
C TRP A 273 15.13 -15.69 5.50
N ILE A 274 16.36 -15.75 6.01
CA ILE A 274 17.58 -15.61 5.22
C ILE A 274 17.74 -16.81 4.28
N ILE A 275 18.18 -16.54 3.06
CA ILE A 275 18.54 -17.52 2.03
C ILE A 275 19.90 -17.19 1.44
N SER A 276 20.46 -18.13 0.68
CA SER A 276 21.68 -17.87 -0.09
C SER A 276 21.39 -17.01 -1.34
N PHE A 277 22.41 -16.36 -1.88
CA PHE A 277 22.32 -15.73 -3.20
C PHE A 277 21.93 -16.74 -4.29
N GLU A 278 22.42 -17.97 -4.23
CA GLU A 278 22.07 -19.01 -5.19
C GLU A 278 20.59 -19.39 -5.15
N ASP A 279 19.97 -19.39 -3.97
CA ASP A 279 18.53 -19.64 -3.86
C ASP A 279 17.71 -18.44 -4.35
N PHE A 280 18.18 -17.22 -4.10
CA PHE A 280 17.60 -16.01 -4.70
C PHE A 280 17.67 -16.07 -6.23
N LYS A 281 18.84 -16.39 -6.79
CA LYS A 281 19.08 -16.57 -8.23
C LYS A 281 18.16 -17.63 -8.83
N LYS A 282 18.04 -18.81 -8.20
CA LYS A 282 17.09 -19.85 -8.64
C LYS A 282 15.65 -19.36 -8.68
N ALA A 283 15.24 -18.53 -7.71
CA ALA A 283 13.89 -17.99 -7.65
C ALA A 283 13.57 -17.03 -8.81
N LEU A 284 14.60 -16.39 -9.39
CA LEU A 284 14.47 -15.50 -10.55
C LEU A 284 14.37 -16.24 -11.89
N ALA A 285 14.78 -17.51 -11.95
CA ALA A 285 14.86 -18.27 -13.19
C ALA A 285 13.57 -18.25 -14.05
N PRO A 286 12.35 -18.36 -13.48
CA PRO A 286 11.12 -18.35 -14.27
C PRO A 286 10.79 -17.04 -14.97
N TYR A 287 11.33 -15.91 -14.49
CA TYR A 287 10.97 -14.56 -14.95
C TYR A 287 11.69 -14.19 -16.24
N THR A 288 11.58 -15.01 -17.29
CA THR A 288 12.18 -14.75 -18.61
C THR A 288 11.45 -13.63 -19.36
N LEU A 289 12.10 -13.04 -20.37
CA LEU A 289 11.49 -12.03 -21.23
C LEU A 289 10.18 -12.54 -21.86
N ASP A 290 10.20 -13.74 -22.46
CA ASP A 290 9.01 -14.33 -23.09
C ASP A 290 7.84 -14.49 -22.11
N TYR A 291 8.13 -14.94 -20.88
CA TYR A 291 7.11 -15.11 -19.87
C TYR A 291 6.55 -13.76 -19.41
N VAL A 292 7.42 -12.84 -19.01
CA VAL A 292 7.04 -11.55 -18.42
C VAL A 292 6.36 -10.67 -19.46
N ALA A 293 6.90 -10.53 -20.67
CA ALA A 293 6.28 -9.75 -21.74
C ALA A 293 4.88 -10.27 -22.09
N ARG A 294 4.69 -11.60 -22.12
CA ARG A 294 3.38 -12.22 -22.40
C ARG A 294 2.33 -11.89 -21.33
N ILE A 295 2.70 -11.89 -20.05
CA ILE A 295 1.72 -11.65 -18.97
C ILE A 295 1.53 -10.17 -18.68
N ALA A 296 2.57 -9.36 -18.86
CA ALA A 296 2.58 -7.96 -18.46
C ALA A 296 2.04 -7.02 -19.53
N LYS A 297 2.00 -7.43 -20.81
CA LYS A 297 1.44 -6.61 -21.88
C LYS A 297 0.02 -6.14 -21.54
N GLY A 298 -0.14 -4.81 -21.46
CA GLY A 298 -1.38 -4.10 -21.14
C GLY A 298 -1.89 -3.29 -22.32
#